data_AF-A0A0J9T0I7-F1
#
_entry.id   AF-A0A0J9T0I7-F1
#
_cell.length_a   1.000
_cell.length_b   1.000
_cell.length_c   1.000
_cell.angle_alpha   90.00
_cell.angle_beta   90.00
_cell.angle_gamma   90.00
#
_symmetry.space_group_name_H-M   'P 1'
#
loop_
_entity.id
_entity.type
_entity.pdbx_description
1 polymer ?
#
loop_
_entity_poly.entity_id
_entity_poly.type
_entity_poly.pdbx_seq_one_letter_code
_entity_poly.pdbx_strand_id
1 'polypeptide(L)'
;MIYPFLDTVREAYEDFDKPIRKDDINKSIYFSVCHQIISGLNGDTENHKPYCMKLIRNLGHYYIDTDYFDPTFERCNILYNWIYHSSKKEGIPDNIIEKCFDDYNFQINRIRNTYKCSYDLYKNVVLDKMKLNILNLFDYNSNILKKTLMGTDVSNKNRCRNFLCECLKIYKHMNKSYCIIQGEQREKHSNICLELNKFNSAYKLFYGNLLGINPKIPSLDDINNEDFPRCLVEEAKLESGVGLAEGRVQGEGLEPQSEGTSHVAEQSDNGTSLNTSTVLSSMVGIPPFLALIYKVKIFLLKIQTTFNRNT
;
A
#
# COMPACT_ATOMS: atom_id res chain seq x y z
N MET A 1 -17.13 -0.05 18.47
CA MET A 1 -17.07 1.33 17.94
C MET A 1 -16.65 1.25 16.47
N ILE A 2 -17.61 1.43 15.56
CA ILE A 2 -17.38 1.58 14.12
C ILE A 2 -16.96 3.03 13.93
N TYR A 3 -15.84 3.26 13.25
CA TYR A 3 -15.31 4.60 13.06
C TYR A 3 -15.87 5.15 11.73
N PRO A 4 -16.85 6.07 11.75
CA PRO A 4 -17.55 6.47 10.52
C PRO A 4 -16.62 7.05 9.45
N PHE A 5 -15.52 7.69 9.88
CA PHE A 5 -14.49 8.19 8.97
C PHE A 5 -13.82 7.08 8.16
N LEU A 6 -13.71 5.86 8.69
CA LEU A 6 -13.13 4.72 7.96
C LEU A 6 -14.08 4.20 6.88
N ASP A 7 -15.39 4.34 7.07
CA ASP A 7 -16.39 3.95 6.08
C ASP A 7 -16.35 4.92 4.89
N THR A 8 -16.29 6.23 5.14
CA THR A 8 -16.12 7.26 4.10
C THR A 8 -14.84 7.05 3.29
N VAL A 9 -13.72 6.74 3.96
CA VAL A 9 -12.46 6.43 3.28
C VAL A 9 -12.61 5.16 2.43
N ARG A 10 -13.18 4.09 2.98
CA ARG A 10 -13.39 2.83 2.24
C ARG A 10 -14.25 3.05 1.00
N GLU A 11 -15.39 3.72 1.14
CA GLU A 11 -16.32 4.01 0.04
C GLU A 11 -15.66 4.84 -1.06
N ALA A 12 -14.87 5.86 -0.70
CA ALA A 12 -14.11 6.65 -1.66
C ALA A 12 -13.09 5.80 -2.41
N TYR A 13 -12.40 4.87 -1.75
CA TYR A 13 -11.47 3.93 -2.39
C TYR A 13 -12.17 3.00 -3.38
N GLU A 14 -13.29 2.40 -2.96
CA GLU A 14 -14.11 1.56 -3.83
C GLU A 14 -14.58 2.33 -5.06
N ASP A 15 -15.01 3.59 -4.88
CA ASP A 15 -15.40 4.48 -5.96
C ASP A 15 -14.25 4.83 -6.90
N PHE A 16 -13.08 5.14 -6.37
CA PHE A 16 -11.88 5.43 -7.16
C PHE A 16 -11.43 4.24 -8.02
N ASP A 17 -11.59 3.02 -7.51
CA ASP A 17 -11.19 1.79 -8.21
C ASP A 17 -12.21 1.30 -9.25
N LYS A 18 -13.46 1.80 -9.19
CA LYS A 18 -14.52 1.41 -10.15
C LYS A 18 -13.99 1.45 -11.59
N PRO A 19 -14.20 0.40 -12.40
CA PRO A 19 -13.80 0.43 -13.80
C PRO A 19 -14.60 1.50 -14.54
N ILE A 20 -13.98 2.10 -15.56
CA ILE A 20 -14.72 3.00 -16.47
C ILE A 20 -15.65 2.14 -17.32
N ARG A 21 -16.96 2.32 -17.14
CA ARG A 21 -17.96 1.51 -17.82
C ARG A 21 -17.94 1.80 -19.33
N LYS A 22 -18.37 0.83 -20.14
CA LYS A 22 -18.40 1.00 -21.60
C LYS A 22 -19.40 2.07 -22.05
N ASP A 23 -20.49 2.23 -21.31
CA ASP A 23 -21.58 3.19 -21.50
C ASP A 23 -21.33 4.55 -20.84
N ASP A 24 -20.16 4.75 -20.20
CA ASP A 24 -19.78 6.05 -19.66
C ASP A 24 -19.58 7.05 -20.80
N ILE A 25 -20.45 8.07 -20.82
CA ILE A 25 -20.50 9.14 -21.83
C ILE A 25 -19.15 9.88 -21.91
N ASN A 26 -18.40 9.90 -20.81
CA ASN A 26 -17.16 10.65 -20.65
C ASN A 26 -15.92 9.82 -21.00
N LYS A 27 -16.10 8.52 -21.25
CA LYS A 27 -15.01 7.58 -21.54
C LYS A 27 -14.15 8.02 -22.71
N SER A 28 -14.75 8.58 -23.77
CA SER A 28 -14.02 9.04 -24.95
C SER A 28 -13.05 10.19 -24.62
N ILE A 29 -13.47 11.12 -23.76
CA ILE A 29 -12.62 12.22 -23.28
C ILE A 29 -11.46 11.66 -22.46
N TYR A 30 -11.76 10.83 -21.46
CA TYR A 30 -10.70 10.22 -20.63
C TYR A 30 -9.70 9.44 -21.48
N PHE A 31 -10.20 8.69 -22.47
CA PHE A 31 -9.35 7.95 -23.41
C PHE A 31 -8.45 8.88 -24.22
N SER A 32 -8.98 9.97 -24.77
CA SER A 32 -8.25 10.92 -25.61
C SER A 32 -7.17 11.64 -24.81
N VAL A 33 -7.53 12.18 -23.65
CA VAL A 33 -6.61 12.93 -22.77
C VAL A 33 -5.47 12.02 -22.31
N CYS A 34 -5.79 10.83 -21.81
CA CYS A 34 -4.76 9.90 -21.36
C CYS A 34 -3.87 9.40 -22.49
N HIS A 35 -4.42 9.21 -23.69
CA HIS A 35 -3.60 8.89 -24.85
C HIS A 35 -2.60 10.02 -25.15
N GLN A 36 -3.06 11.27 -25.15
CA GLN A 36 -2.19 12.42 -25.40
C GLN A 36 -1.11 12.59 -24.33
N ILE A 37 -1.48 12.47 -23.04
CA ILE A 37 -0.53 12.55 -21.92
C ILE A 37 0.55 11.48 -22.05
N ILE A 38 0.15 10.22 -22.23
CA ILE A 38 1.09 9.09 -22.21
C ILE A 38 1.97 9.09 -23.47
N SER A 39 1.37 9.29 -24.64
CA SER A 39 2.12 9.39 -25.91
C SER A 39 3.09 10.56 -25.89
N GLY A 40 2.68 11.72 -25.35
CA GLY A 40 3.56 12.90 -25.21
C GLY A 40 4.76 12.68 -24.29
N LEU A 41 4.69 11.69 -23.40
CA LEU A 41 5.78 11.26 -22.52
C LEU A 41 6.58 10.07 -23.10
N ASN A 42 6.27 9.61 -24.32
CA ASN A 42 6.77 8.36 -24.89
C ASN A 42 6.57 7.15 -23.94
N GLY A 43 5.46 7.16 -23.18
CA GLY A 43 5.14 6.14 -22.21
C GLY A 43 4.37 4.96 -22.79
N ASP A 44 4.28 3.89 -22.00
CA ASP A 44 3.47 2.72 -22.35
C ASP A 44 1.97 3.04 -22.27
N THR A 45 1.39 3.28 -23.45
CA THR A 45 -0.03 3.62 -23.57
C THR A 45 -0.94 2.44 -23.25
N GLU A 46 -0.52 1.20 -23.49
CA GLU A 46 -1.38 0.04 -23.24
C GLU A 46 -1.52 -0.17 -21.73
N ASN A 47 -0.40 -0.12 -21.00
CA ASN A 47 -0.38 -0.44 -19.58
C ASN A 47 -0.80 0.73 -18.67
N HIS A 48 -0.44 1.97 -18.99
CA HIS A 48 -0.71 3.10 -18.07
C HIS A 48 -2.08 3.77 -18.29
N LYS A 49 -2.71 3.54 -19.44
CA LYS A 49 -3.96 4.21 -19.81
C LYS A 49 -5.13 3.88 -18.90
N PRO A 50 -5.38 2.62 -18.49
CA PRO A 50 -6.46 2.30 -17.56
C PRO A 50 -6.36 3.08 -16.24
N TYR A 51 -5.13 3.19 -15.70
CA TYR A 51 -4.86 3.96 -14.49
C TYR A 51 -5.09 5.46 -14.70
N CYS A 52 -4.49 6.02 -15.76
CA CYS A 52 -4.66 7.44 -16.10
C CYS A 52 -6.14 7.81 -16.23
N MET A 53 -6.93 6.97 -16.90
CA MET A 53 -8.36 7.22 -17.10
C MET A 53 -9.11 7.29 -15.77
N LYS A 54 -8.83 6.37 -14.82
CA LYS A 54 -9.40 6.43 -13.47
C LYS A 54 -8.98 7.71 -12.75
N LEU A 55 -7.71 8.10 -12.84
CA LEU A 55 -7.21 9.31 -12.20
C LEU A 55 -7.89 10.57 -12.76
N ILE A 56 -7.99 10.72 -14.08
CA ILE A 56 -8.69 11.85 -14.72
C ILE A 56 -10.16 11.90 -14.29
N ARG A 57 -10.85 10.75 -14.25
CA ARG A 57 -12.23 10.69 -13.74
C ARG A 57 -12.29 11.16 -12.29
N ASN A 58 -11.41 10.67 -11.43
CA ASN A 58 -11.44 10.96 -9.99
C ASN A 58 -11.01 12.40 -9.65
N LEU A 59 -10.21 13.04 -10.51
CA LEU A 59 -9.92 14.48 -10.45
C LEU A 59 -11.12 15.33 -10.88
N GLY A 60 -11.96 14.80 -11.79
CA GLY A 60 -13.32 15.28 -11.98
C GLY A 60 -13.42 16.72 -12.51
N HIS A 61 -12.89 16.97 -13.69
CA HIS A 61 -12.83 18.33 -14.25
C HIS A 61 -13.47 18.53 -15.61
N TYR A 62 -13.99 17.47 -16.23
CA TYR A 62 -14.56 17.56 -17.58
C TYR A 62 -16.08 17.77 -17.62
N TYR A 63 -16.81 17.42 -16.56
CA TYR A 63 -18.27 17.41 -16.61
C TYR A 63 -18.87 17.92 -15.30
N ILE A 64 -19.56 19.05 -15.41
CA ILE A 64 -20.36 19.66 -14.35
C ILE A 64 -21.51 18.69 -14.00
N ASP A 65 -21.90 18.64 -12.72
CA ASP A 65 -22.98 17.79 -12.18
C ASP A 65 -22.70 16.28 -12.14
N THR A 66 -21.43 15.87 -12.18
CA THR A 66 -21.04 14.50 -11.82
C THR A 66 -20.59 14.43 -10.36
N ASP A 67 -20.74 13.26 -9.72
CA ASP A 67 -20.25 13.02 -8.35
C ASP A 67 -18.73 13.17 -8.20
N TYR A 68 -18.01 13.19 -9.32
CA TYR A 68 -16.58 13.40 -9.37
C TYR A 68 -16.21 14.88 -9.48
N PHE A 69 -17.11 15.73 -9.96
CA PHE A 69 -16.79 17.09 -10.37
C PHE A 69 -16.28 17.97 -9.22
N ASP A 70 -15.16 18.65 -9.42
CA ASP A 70 -14.58 19.63 -8.49
C ASP A 70 -14.50 19.09 -7.03
N PRO A 71 -13.73 18.00 -6.83
CA PRO A 71 -13.71 17.25 -5.57
C PRO A 71 -13.34 18.12 -4.37
N THR A 72 -13.96 17.85 -3.22
CA THR A 72 -13.66 18.57 -1.97
C THR A 72 -12.21 18.36 -1.52
N PHE A 73 -11.68 19.26 -0.68
CA PHE A 73 -10.34 19.08 -0.08
C PHE A 73 -10.18 17.75 0.65
N GLU A 74 -11.25 17.28 1.32
CA GLU A 74 -11.27 15.96 1.97
C GLU A 74 -11.15 14.83 0.95
N ARG A 75 -11.93 14.87 -0.13
CA ARG A 75 -11.85 13.88 -1.21
C ARG A 75 -10.49 13.90 -1.91
N CYS A 76 -9.88 15.07 -2.10
CA CYS A 76 -8.49 15.19 -2.58
C CYS A 76 -7.51 14.48 -1.63
N ASN A 77 -7.64 14.66 -0.31
CA ASN A 77 -6.79 13.98 0.66
C ASN A 77 -6.91 12.46 0.58
N ILE A 78 -8.12 11.93 0.42
CA ILE A 78 -8.32 10.48 0.25
C ILE A 78 -7.74 10.04 -1.11
N LEU A 79 -7.96 10.81 -2.18
CA LEU A 79 -7.42 10.55 -3.51
C LEU A 79 -5.89 10.49 -3.51
N TYR A 80 -5.21 11.38 -2.78
CA TYR A 80 -3.75 11.34 -2.65
C TYR A 80 -3.24 10.05 -2.02
N ASN A 81 -3.95 9.55 -1.00
CA ASN A 81 -3.64 8.23 -0.43
C ASN A 81 -3.85 7.15 -1.49
N TRP A 82 -4.93 7.24 -2.28
CA TRP A 82 -5.19 6.27 -3.34
C TRP A 82 -4.04 6.27 -4.35
N ILE A 83 -3.72 7.43 -4.93
CA ILE A 83 -2.64 7.63 -5.91
C ILE A 83 -1.33 7.02 -5.40
N TYR A 84 -0.91 7.33 -4.16
CA TYR A 84 0.36 6.82 -3.62
C TYR A 84 0.44 5.29 -3.61
N HIS A 85 -0.67 4.61 -3.30
CA HIS A 85 -0.70 3.16 -3.18
C HIS A 85 -0.96 2.45 -4.50
N SER A 86 -1.92 2.93 -5.28
CA SER A 86 -2.30 2.32 -6.56
C SER A 86 -1.21 2.52 -7.61
N SER A 87 -0.62 3.71 -7.72
CA SER A 87 0.48 3.96 -8.68
C SER A 87 1.67 3.05 -8.46
N LYS A 88 2.11 2.87 -7.21
CA LYS A 88 3.22 1.95 -6.89
C LYS A 88 2.91 0.50 -7.24
N LYS A 89 1.68 0.06 -6.95
CA LYS A 89 1.24 -1.31 -7.25
C LYS A 89 1.20 -1.57 -8.76
N GLU A 90 0.74 -0.58 -9.52
CA GLU A 90 0.59 -0.70 -10.98
C GLU A 90 1.83 -0.24 -11.76
N GLY A 91 2.91 0.14 -11.06
CA GLY A 91 4.17 0.57 -11.69
C GLY A 91 4.06 1.89 -12.46
N ILE A 92 3.13 2.78 -12.09
CA ILE A 92 2.83 4.00 -12.83
C ILE A 92 3.91 5.07 -12.63
N PRO A 93 4.50 5.58 -13.73
CA PRO A 93 5.41 6.72 -13.69
C PRO A 93 4.79 7.99 -13.09
N ASP A 94 5.57 8.67 -12.25
CA ASP A 94 5.16 9.89 -11.52
C ASP A 94 4.82 11.07 -12.46
N ASN A 95 5.51 11.16 -13.60
CA ASN A 95 5.25 12.19 -14.62
C ASN A 95 3.88 12.03 -15.30
N ILE A 96 3.31 10.82 -15.38
CA ILE A 96 1.94 10.61 -15.85
C ILE A 96 0.94 11.19 -14.85
N ILE A 97 1.18 10.97 -13.55
CA ILE A 97 0.35 11.51 -12.46
C ILE A 97 0.39 13.03 -12.49
N GLU A 98 1.59 13.62 -12.58
CA GLU A 98 1.80 15.06 -12.71
C GLU A 98 1.01 15.65 -13.88
N LYS A 99 1.11 15.05 -15.07
CA LYS A 99 0.37 15.51 -16.26
C LYS A 99 -1.16 15.39 -16.13
N CYS A 100 -1.66 14.43 -15.36
CA CYS A 100 -3.09 14.38 -15.05
C CYS A 100 -3.53 15.57 -14.19
N PHE A 101 -2.69 16.00 -13.24
CA PHE A 101 -2.95 17.21 -12.45
C PHE A 101 -2.80 18.49 -13.28
N ASP A 102 -1.86 18.56 -14.21
CA ASP A 102 -1.74 19.69 -15.14
C ASP A 102 -3.04 19.89 -15.93
N ASP A 103 -3.58 18.80 -16.49
CA ASP A 103 -4.86 18.82 -17.20
C ASP A 103 -6.01 19.25 -16.28
N TYR A 104 -6.12 18.67 -15.09
CA TYR A 104 -7.11 19.06 -14.08
C TYR A 104 -7.03 20.55 -13.74
N ASN A 105 -5.84 21.05 -13.42
CA ASN A 105 -5.61 22.44 -13.05
C ASN A 105 -6.01 23.37 -14.20
N PHE A 106 -5.62 23.03 -15.44
CA PHE A 106 -5.96 23.81 -16.62
C PHE A 106 -7.47 23.90 -16.82
N GLN A 107 -8.20 22.78 -16.74
CA GLN A 107 -9.63 22.73 -17.00
C GLN A 107 -10.43 23.39 -15.86
N ILE A 108 -10.14 23.05 -14.60
CA ILE A 108 -10.86 23.63 -13.46
C ILE A 108 -10.60 25.13 -13.33
N ASN A 109 -9.37 25.60 -13.57
CA ASN A 109 -9.11 27.04 -13.47
C ASN A 109 -9.95 27.84 -14.49
N ARG A 110 -10.22 27.29 -15.68
CA ARG A 110 -11.10 27.91 -16.66
C ARG A 110 -12.57 27.94 -16.25
N ILE A 111 -13.01 27.03 -15.38
CA ILE A 111 -14.41 26.90 -14.94
C ILE A 111 -14.66 27.63 -13.60
N ARG A 112 -13.73 27.51 -12.64
CA ARG A 112 -13.91 27.95 -11.24
C ARG A 112 -12.87 28.96 -10.75
N ASN A 113 -11.87 29.32 -11.58
CA ASN A 113 -10.72 30.17 -11.22
C ASN A 113 -9.86 29.67 -10.04
N THR A 114 -10.19 28.52 -9.45
CA THR A 114 -9.51 27.90 -8.31
C THR A 114 -9.69 26.40 -8.38
N TYR A 115 -8.68 25.64 -7.93
CA TYR A 115 -8.71 24.19 -7.86
C TYR A 115 -8.33 23.72 -6.44
N LYS A 116 -8.94 22.61 -5.99
CA LYS A 116 -8.78 22.11 -4.61
C LYS A 116 -7.73 21.01 -4.51
N CYS A 117 -7.62 20.17 -5.54
CA CYS A 117 -6.57 19.17 -5.62
C CYS A 117 -5.33 19.79 -6.30
N SER A 118 -4.11 19.47 -5.86
CA SER A 118 -2.90 19.90 -6.58
C SER A 118 -1.80 18.86 -6.44
N TYR A 119 -0.99 18.75 -7.50
CA TYR A 119 0.15 17.85 -7.51
C TYR A 119 1.18 18.22 -6.44
N ASP A 120 1.42 19.51 -6.20
CA ASP A 120 2.31 19.97 -5.14
C ASP A 120 1.80 19.58 -3.75
N LEU A 121 0.50 19.70 -3.50
CA LEU A 121 -0.10 19.29 -2.22
C LEU A 121 0.02 17.77 -2.03
N TYR A 122 -0.23 17.00 -3.09
CA TYR A 122 0.04 15.56 -3.11
C TYR A 122 1.49 15.27 -2.75
N LYS A 123 2.44 15.80 -3.54
CA LYS A 123 3.85 15.43 -3.53
C LYS A 123 4.58 15.89 -2.26
N ASN A 124 4.35 17.13 -1.83
CA ASN A 124 5.18 17.80 -0.83
C ASN A 124 4.53 17.86 0.55
N VAL A 125 3.21 17.68 0.65
CA VAL A 125 2.51 17.77 1.94
C VAL A 125 1.95 16.41 2.34
N VAL A 126 1.20 15.77 1.45
CA VAL A 126 0.43 14.60 1.81
C VAL A 126 1.28 13.34 1.80
N LEU A 127 2.17 13.17 0.81
CA LEU A 127 3.15 12.08 0.84
C LEU A 127 4.07 12.15 2.06
N ASP A 128 4.52 13.35 2.45
CA ASP A 128 5.42 13.48 3.59
C ASP A 128 4.69 13.26 4.91
N LYS A 129 3.44 13.73 5.04
CA LYS A 129 2.59 13.37 6.18
C LYS A 129 2.36 11.86 6.27
N MET A 130 2.11 11.17 5.16
CA MET A 130 1.97 9.70 5.16
C MET A 130 3.25 9.00 5.59
N LYS A 131 4.40 9.42 5.06
CA LYS A 131 5.70 8.88 5.45
C LYS A 131 5.96 9.09 6.95
N LEU A 132 5.73 10.29 7.48
CA LEU A 132 5.84 10.56 8.91
C LEU A 132 4.87 9.70 9.74
N ASN A 133 3.63 9.52 9.29
CA ASN A 133 2.67 8.63 9.96
C ASN A 133 3.15 7.18 10.00
N ILE A 134 3.81 6.67 8.93
CA ILE A 134 4.43 5.34 8.93
C ILE A 134 5.54 5.25 9.99
N LEU A 135 6.36 6.29 10.14
CA LEU A 135 7.39 6.36 11.18
C LEU A 135 6.77 6.42 12.59
N ASN A 136 5.67 7.16 12.78
CA ASN A 136 4.97 7.25 14.05
C ASN A 136 4.26 5.94 14.43
N LEU A 137 3.81 5.17 13.44
CA LEU A 137 3.29 3.81 13.67
C LEU A 137 4.36 2.88 14.26
N PHE A 138 5.63 3.05 13.89
CA PHE A 138 6.71 2.30 14.52
C PHE A 138 6.79 2.61 16.02
N ASP A 139 6.79 3.90 16.39
CA ASP A 139 6.96 4.33 17.79
C ASP A 139 5.82 3.76 18.67
N TYR A 140 4.58 3.95 18.23
CA TYR A 140 3.39 3.46 18.93
C TYR A 140 3.37 1.93 19.09
N ASN A 141 3.92 1.19 18.12
CA ASN A 141 3.90 -0.27 18.10
C ASN A 141 5.23 -0.91 18.49
N SER A 142 6.22 -0.13 18.95
CA SER A 142 7.58 -0.59 19.24
C SER A 142 7.61 -1.82 20.16
N ASN A 143 6.84 -1.82 21.25
CA ASN A 143 6.73 -2.98 22.16
C ASN A 143 6.18 -4.24 21.48
N ILE A 144 5.23 -4.08 20.57
CA ILE A 144 4.61 -5.20 19.84
C ILE A 144 5.57 -5.74 18.78
N LEU A 145 6.25 -4.85 18.05
CA LEU A 145 7.28 -5.21 17.09
C LEU A 145 8.41 -5.98 17.78
N LYS A 146 8.84 -5.54 18.97
CA LYS A 146 9.84 -6.24 19.80
C LYS A 146 9.38 -7.65 20.14
N LYS A 147 8.18 -7.80 20.70
CA LYS A 147 7.61 -9.12 21.05
C LYS A 147 7.49 -10.03 19.83
N THR A 148 7.07 -9.49 18.69
CA THR A 148 6.92 -10.23 17.43
C THR A 148 8.27 -10.75 16.93
N LEU A 149 9.32 -9.92 16.96
CA LEU A 149 10.68 -10.32 16.58
C LEU A 149 11.26 -11.40 17.52
N MET A 150 10.91 -11.35 18.80
CA MET A 150 11.32 -12.33 19.82
C MET A 150 10.48 -13.62 19.82
N GLY A 151 9.36 -13.65 19.10
CA GLY A 151 8.45 -14.80 19.05
C GLY A 151 9.07 -16.02 18.34
N THR A 152 8.27 -17.03 18.02
CA THR A 152 8.73 -18.21 17.25
C THR A 152 8.22 -18.21 15.81
N ASP A 153 7.15 -17.47 15.52
CA ASP A 153 6.54 -17.40 14.19
C ASP A 153 7.45 -16.66 13.18
N VAL A 154 8.03 -17.42 12.26
CA VAL A 154 8.95 -16.92 11.24
C VAL A 154 8.25 -15.94 10.28
N SER A 155 7.01 -16.20 9.89
CA SER A 155 6.27 -15.34 8.96
C SER A 155 6.03 -13.95 9.55
N ASN A 156 5.61 -13.89 10.82
CA ASN A 156 5.37 -12.63 11.51
C ASN A 156 6.68 -11.87 11.77
N LYS A 157 7.79 -12.57 12.07
CA LYS A 157 9.11 -11.94 12.15
C LYS A 157 9.52 -11.30 10.84
N ASN A 158 9.33 -11.98 9.71
CA ASN A 158 9.72 -11.46 8.41
C ASN A 158 8.85 -10.27 7.99
N ARG A 159 7.54 -10.31 8.24
CA ARG A 159 6.66 -9.14 8.07
C ARG A 159 7.10 -7.96 8.91
N CYS A 160 7.47 -8.20 10.18
CA CYS A 160 7.97 -7.18 11.08
C CYS A 160 9.29 -6.57 10.56
N ARG A 161 10.21 -7.39 10.04
CA ARG A 161 11.43 -6.90 9.38
C ARG A 161 11.12 -6.00 8.20
N ASN A 162 10.25 -6.45 7.30
CA ASN A 162 9.93 -5.71 6.09
C ASN A 162 9.34 -4.34 6.46
N PHE A 163 8.47 -4.29 7.46
CA PHE A 163 7.97 -3.02 8.00
C PHE A 163 9.10 -2.11 8.51
N LEU A 164 10.01 -2.63 9.36
CA LEU A 164 11.14 -1.84 9.87
C LEU A 164 12.05 -1.35 8.75
N CYS A 165 12.29 -2.17 7.72
CA CYS A 165 13.04 -1.81 6.54
C CYS A 165 12.39 -0.67 5.76
N GLU A 166 11.07 -0.70 5.58
CA GLU A 166 10.34 0.40 4.97
C GLU A 166 10.45 1.69 5.81
N CYS A 167 10.34 1.61 7.14
CA CYS A 167 10.58 2.75 8.02
C CYS A 167 11.98 3.34 7.83
N LEU A 168 13.03 2.51 7.75
CA LEU A 168 14.40 2.97 7.55
C LEU A 168 14.61 3.61 6.17
N LYS A 169 14.04 3.03 5.11
CA LYS A 169 14.08 3.63 3.75
C LYS A 169 13.42 5.01 3.74
N ILE A 170 12.23 5.12 4.36
CA ILE A 170 11.50 6.38 4.49
C ILE A 170 12.33 7.41 5.26
N TYR A 171 12.83 7.04 6.45
CA TYR A 171 13.65 7.92 7.27
C TYR A 171 14.89 8.42 6.50
N LYS A 172 15.63 7.52 5.83
CA LYS A 172 16.82 7.89 5.05
C LYS A 172 16.48 8.93 3.99
N HIS A 173 15.46 8.64 3.19
CA HIS A 173 15.02 9.53 2.13
C HIS A 173 14.64 10.89 2.69
N MET A 174 13.74 10.93 3.68
CA MET A 174 13.25 12.19 4.24
C MET A 174 14.34 12.99 4.95
N ASN A 175 15.22 12.32 5.71
CA ASN A 175 16.32 13.00 6.39
C ASN A 175 17.28 13.67 5.39
N LYS A 176 17.60 12.98 4.29
CA LYS A 176 18.39 13.55 3.18
C LYS A 176 17.67 14.72 2.51
N SER A 177 16.37 14.59 2.24
CA SER A 177 15.57 15.60 1.55
C SER A 177 15.28 16.86 2.38
N TYR A 178 15.19 16.75 3.71
CA TYR A 178 14.70 17.86 4.54
C TYR A 178 15.70 18.37 5.58
N CYS A 179 16.59 17.52 6.11
CA CYS A 179 17.37 17.84 7.31
C CYS A 179 18.87 17.99 7.07
N ILE A 180 19.39 17.36 6.01
CA ILE A 180 20.80 17.50 5.61
C ILE A 180 21.03 18.79 4.79
N ILE A 181 19.96 19.43 4.30
CA ILE A 181 20.05 20.70 3.55
C ILE A 181 20.51 21.85 4.47
N GLN A 182 21.42 22.69 3.97
CA GLN A 182 21.96 23.87 4.66
C GLN A 182 21.16 25.14 4.31
N GLY A 183 21.17 26.14 5.20
CA GLY A 183 20.55 27.46 4.98
C GLY A 183 19.07 27.55 5.37
N GLU A 184 18.37 28.56 4.83
CA GLU A 184 16.97 28.91 5.15
C GLU A 184 15.96 27.76 5.00
N GLN A 185 16.26 26.78 4.15
CA GLN A 185 15.39 25.60 3.95
C GLN A 185 15.31 24.71 5.20
N ARG A 186 16.35 24.70 6.04
CA ARG A 186 16.33 23.94 7.30
C ARG A 186 15.27 24.47 8.27
N GLU A 187 15.11 25.80 8.35
CA GLU A 187 14.10 26.43 9.21
C GLU A 187 12.69 26.11 8.73
N LYS A 188 12.45 26.12 7.40
CA LYS A 188 11.17 25.76 6.80
C LYS A 188 10.74 24.32 7.08
N HIS A 189 11.70 23.40 7.25
CA HIS A 189 11.43 21.98 7.51
C HIS A 189 11.69 21.55 8.96
N SER A 190 11.85 22.50 9.88
CA SER A 190 12.18 22.24 11.29
C SER A 190 11.24 21.19 11.92
N ASN A 191 9.93 21.30 11.70
CA ASN A 191 8.94 20.35 12.22
C ASN A 191 9.13 18.92 11.68
N ILE A 192 9.42 18.77 10.38
CA ILE A 192 9.68 17.44 9.77
C ILE A 192 10.95 16.85 10.39
N CYS A 193 12.00 17.65 10.54
CA CYS A 193 13.25 17.18 11.12
C CYS A 193 13.13 16.83 12.61
N LEU A 194 12.29 17.55 13.37
CA LEU A 194 11.97 17.19 14.74
C LEU A 194 11.30 15.81 14.82
N GLU A 195 10.32 15.52 13.96
CA GLU A 195 9.68 14.20 13.91
C GLU A 195 10.66 13.09 13.50
N LEU A 196 11.53 13.35 12.51
CA LEU A 196 12.57 12.39 12.10
C LEU A 196 13.59 12.13 13.22
N ASN A 197 13.95 13.14 14.01
CA ASN A 197 14.84 12.99 15.16
C ASN A 197 14.22 12.15 16.28
N LYS A 198 12.91 12.29 16.52
CA LYS A 198 12.16 11.43 17.46
C LYS A 198 12.21 9.98 16.99
N PHE A 199 11.89 9.72 15.73
CA PHE A 199 11.98 8.38 15.14
C PHE A 199 13.40 7.79 15.27
N ASN A 200 14.43 8.57 14.91
CA ASN A 200 15.83 8.16 15.02
C ASN A 200 16.19 7.71 16.45
N SER A 201 15.82 8.52 17.45
CA SER A 201 16.08 8.22 18.86
C SER A 201 15.34 6.96 19.32
N ALA A 202 14.06 6.85 18.98
CA ALA A 202 13.22 5.69 19.32
C ALA A 202 13.76 4.40 18.67
N TYR A 203 14.15 4.46 17.39
CA TYR A 203 14.70 3.31 16.68
C TYR A 203 16.07 2.89 17.24
N LYS A 204 16.97 3.82 17.58
CA LYS A 204 18.24 3.48 18.23
C LYS A 204 18.04 2.75 19.56
N LEU A 205 17.11 3.23 20.38
CA LEU A 205 16.75 2.57 21.63
C LEU A 205 16.15 1.17 21.38
N PHE A 206 15.23 1.06 20.43
CA PHE A 206 14.63 -0.21 20.03
C PHE A 206 15.67 -1.22 19.52
N TYR A 207 16.59 -0.76 18.67
CA TYR A 207 17.69 -1.56 18.12
C TYR A 207 18.64 -2.05 19.23
N GLY A 208 19.03 -1.16 20.15
CA GLY A 208 19.86 -1.50 21.31
C GLY A 208 19.23 -2.58 22.19
N ASN A 209 17.91 -2.50 22.40
CA ASN A 209 17.13 -3.49 23.14
C ASN A 209 16.99 -4.85 22.43
N LEU A 210 17.40 -4.93 21.16
CA LEU A 210 17.37 -6.14 20.33
C LEU A 210 18.77 -6.73 20.08
N LEU A 211 19.82 -6.14 20.66
CA LEU A 211 21.18 -6.68 20.55
C LEU A 211 21.21 -8.12 21.09
N GLY A 212 21.76 -9.03 20.28
CA GLY A 212 21.82 -10.47 20.58
C GLY A 212 20.60 -11.28 20.16
N ILE A 213 19.52 -10.66 19.65
CA ILE A 213 18.35 -11.38 19.14
C ILE A 213 18.53 -11.67 17.64
N ASN A 214 18.41 -12.96 17.29
CA ASN A 214 18.36 -13.39 15.90
C ASN A 214 16.86 -13.55 15.49
N PRO A 215 16.45 -13.08 14.31
CA PRO A 215 17.33 -12.57 13.26
C PRO A 215 17.57 -11.04 13.28
N LYS A 216 18.79 -10.62 12.92
CA LYS A 216 19.23 -9.22 13.04
C LYS A 216 18.38 -8.28 12.19
N ILE A 217 17.98 -7.15 12.76
CA ILE A 217 17.40 -6.00 12.02
C ILE A 217 18.53 -5.06 11.57
N PRO A 218 18.30 -4.18 10.58
CA PRO A 218 19.33 -3.22 10.15
C PRO A 218 19.55 -2.13 11.20
N SER A 219 20.80 -1.68 11.38
CA SER A 219 21.09 -0.47 12.13
C SER A 219 20.78 0.78 11.30
N LEU A 220 20.50 1.89 11.97
CA LEU A 220 20.44 3.21 11.32
C LEU A 220 21.81 3.65 10.77
N ASP A 221 22.90 3.20 11.39
CA ASP A 221 24.25 3.60 10.99
C ASP A 221 24.74 2.78 9.77
N ASP A 222 24.17 1.59 9.53
CA ASP A 222 24.47 0.73 8.38
C ASP A 222 23.80 1.21 7.08
N ILE A 223 22.96 2.24 7.15
CA ILE A 223 22.09 2.69 6.05
C ILE A 223 22.88 3.16 4.82
N ASN A 224 24.14 3.58 4.98
CA ASN A 224 25.00 4.03 3.89
C ASN A 224 25.89 2.94 3.30
N ASN A 225 25.87 1.74 3.87
CA ASN A 225 26.63 0.61 3.36
C ASN A 225 25.83 -0.06 2.23
N GLU A 226 26.52 -0.50 1.16
CA GLU A 226 25.91 -1.32 0.09
C GLU A 226 25.34 -2.64 0.65
N ASP A 227 25.70 -2.97 1.89
CA ASP A 227 25.26 -4.10 2.69
C ASP A 227 23.91 -3.89 3.45
N PHE A 228 23.02 -3.04 2.91
CA PHE A 228 21.58 -3.04 3.19
C PHE A 228 20.76 -4.31 2.74
N PRO A 229 21.30 -5.42 2.16
CA PRO A 229 20.53 -6.58 1.71
C PRO A 229 19.69 -7.31 2.78
N ARG A 230 19.84 -7.02 4.08
CA ARG A 230 19.00 -7.67 5.11
C ARG A 230 17.51 -7.34 4.97
N CYS A 231 17.17 -6.31 4.19
CA CYS A 231 15.79 -5.94 3.88
C CYS A 231 15.18 -6.64 2.66
N LEU A 232 15.92 -7.51 1.96
CA LEU A 232 15.54 -8.03 0.64
C LEU A 232 15.34 -9.56 0.56
N VAL A 233 15.29 -10.29 1.68
CA VAL A 233 15.43 -11.76 1.63
C VAL A 233 14.18 -12.53 1.13
N GLU A 234 13.02 -11.91 0.84
CA GLU A 234 11.80 -12.71 0.56
C GLU A 234 10.96 -12.37 -0.68
N GLU A 235 11.37 -11.49 -1.58
CA GLU A 235 10.69 -11.41 -2.89
C GLU A 235 11.21 -12.44 -3.90
N ALA A 236 12.45 -12.93 -3.73
CA ALA A 236 13.09 -13.82 -4.70
C ALA A 236 12.74 -15.33 -4.55
N LYS A 237 11.88 -15.73 -3.61
CA LYS A 237 11.60 -17.16 -3.33
C LYS A 237 10.16 -17.62 -3.55
N LEU A 238 9.24 -16.74 -3.94
CA LEU A 238 7.87 -17.15 -4.23
C LEU A 238 7.66 -17.58 -5.70
N GLU A 239 8.63 -17.29 -6.60
CA GLU A 239 8.52 -17.60 -8.03
C GLU A 239 9.27 -18.87 -8.49
N SER A 240 9.92 -19.60 -7.59
CA SER A 240 10.52 -20.90 -7.93
C SER A 240 10.02 -21.99 -7.00
N GLY A 241 8.77 -22.39 -7.25
CA GLY A 241 8.08 -23.50 -6.62
C GLY A 241 7.46 -24.42 -7.66
N VAL A 242 8.14 -24.67 -8.78
CA VAL A 242 7.87 -25.84 -9.63
C VAL A 242 9.05 -26.78 -9.44
N GLY A 243 8.85 -27.77 -8.58
CA GLY A 243 9.79 -28.87 -8.43
C GLY A 243 9.83 -29.68 -9.72
N LEU A 244 11.02 -29.80 -10.32
CA LEU A 244 11.35 -30.96 -11.13
C LEU A 244 12.39 -31.77 -10.36
N ALA A 245 11.88 -32.75 -9.61
CA ALA A 245 12.65 -33.92 -9.27
C ALA A 245 12.41 -34.94 -10.39
N GLU A 246 13.39 -35.14 -11.26
CA GLU A 246 13.45 -36.34 -12.10
C GLU A 246 14.86 -36.93 -12.01
N GLY A 247 14.94 -38.02 -11.23
CA GLY A 247 15.99 -39.02 -11.32
C GLY A 247 15.75 -39.94 -12.51
N ARG A 248 16.84 -40.44 -13.08
CA ARG A 248 16.90 -41.30 -14.27
C ARG A 248 16.35 -42.73 -14.05
N VAL A 249 15.53 -43.15 -15.02
CA VAL A 249 15.62 -44.37 -15.88
C VAL A 249 14.96 -45.71 -15.45
N GLN A 250 14.30 -46.31 -16.48
CA GLN A 250 13.76 -47.68 -16.70
C GLN A 250 12.40 -48.02 -16.06
N GLY A 251 11.38 -48.57 -16.74
CA GLY A 251 11.18 -49.00 -18.13
C GLY A 251 9.79 -49.67 -18.26
N GLU A 252 9.26 -49.69 -19.50
CA GLU A 252 8.20 -50.57 -20.06
C GLU A 252 6.71 -50.46 -19.63
N GLY A 253 5.84 -50.19 -20.62
CA GLY A 253 4.71 -51.10 -20.93
C GLY A 253 3.25 -50.66 -20.73
N LEU A 254 2.60 -50.25 -21.84
CA LEU A 254 1.18 -50.43 -22.22
C LEU A 254 0.06 -49.58 -21.57
N GLU A 255 -0.90 -49.23 -22.44
CA GLU A 255 -2.00 -48.26 -22.30
C GLU A 255 -3.38 -48.98 -22.11
N PRO A 256 -4.57 -48.33 -22.17
CA PRO A 256 -5.39 -47.86 -21.05
C PRO A 256 -6.82 -48.48 -20.99
N GLN A 257 -7.59 -48.22 -19.91
CA GLN A 257 -9.07 -48.19 -19.87
C GLN A 257 -9.50 -47.65 -18.48
N SER A 258 -10.18 -46.49 -18.34
CA SER A 258 -11.60 -46.19 -18.58
C SER A 258 -12.59 -47.03 -17.78
N GLU A 259 -13.18 -46.44 -16.73
CA GLU A 259 -14.55 -46.58 -16.21
C GLU A 259 -14.60 -45.75 -14.90
N GLY A 260 -15.60 -44.93 -14.57
CA GLY A 260 -16.98 -44.92 -15.01
C GLY A 260 -17.90 -45.09 -13.80
N THR A 261 -18.34 -43.96 -13.23
CA THR A 261 -19.66 -43.75 -12.57
C THR A 261 -19.88 -44.04 -11.07
N SER A 262 -20.20 -42.95 -10.36
CA SER A 262 -21.22 -42.71 -9.32
C SER A 262 -21.68 -43.80 -8.34
N HIS A 263 -21.73 -43.42 -7.06
CA HIS A 263 -22.88 -43.74 -6.20
C HIS A 263 -23.26 -42.55 -5.31
N VAL A 264 -24.58 -42.42 -5.12
CA VAL A 264 -25.34 -41.31 -4.54
C VAL A 264 -25.70 -41.59 -3.09
N ALA A 265 -25.69 -40.52 -2.29
CA ALA A 265 -26.43 -40.19 -1.06
C ALA A 265 -26.35 -41.11 0.18
N GLU A 266 -26.08 -40.49 1.33
CA GLU A 266 -27.11 -40.33 2.38
C GLU A 266 -26.76 -39.21 3.38
N GLN A 267 -27.80 -38.50 3.82
CA GLN A 267 -27.77 -37.38 4.76
C GLN A 267 -27.47 -37.84 6.20
N SER A 268 -26.75 -37.02 6.95
CA SER A 268 -26.85 -37.02 8.41
C SER A 268 -26.64 -35.60 8.93
N ASP A 269 -27.53 -35.24 9.84
CA ASP A 269 -27.89 -33.91 10.27
C ASP A 269 -27.01 -33.38 11.42
N ASN A 270 -27.01 -32.05 11.54
CA ASN A 270 -26.69 -31.22 12.71
C ASN A 270 -25.30 -31.27 13.37
N GLY A 271 -24.55 -30.20 13.09
CA GLY A 271 -23.56 -29.62 13.99
C GLY A 271 -23.23 -28.20 13.53
N THR A 272 -24.07 -27.22 13.87
CA THR A 272 -23.82 -25.81 13.52
C THR A 272 -22.63 -25.29 14.32
N SER A 273 -21.40 -25.60 13.90
CA SER A 273 -20.23 -24.84 14.29
C SER A 273 -20.25 -23.53 13.52
N LEU A 274 -20.37 -22.41 14.25
CA LEU A 274 -20.23 -21.06 13.74
C LEU A 274 -18.87 -20.92 13.01
N ASN A 275 -18.88 -21.13 11.69
CA ASN A 275 -17.76 -20.90 10.82
C ASN A 275 -17.59 -19.38 10.63
N THR A 276 -16.77 -18.76 11.46
CA THR A 276 -16.35 -17.35 11.33
C THR A 276 -15.32 -17.13 10.21
N SER A 277 -15.45 -17.81 9.06
CA SER A 277 -14.39 -17.84 8.04
C SER A 277 -14.79 -17.34 6.64
N THR A 278 -15.65 -16.33 6.54
CA THR A 278 -16.08 -15.85 5.21
C THR A 278 -15.94 -14.34 4.97
N VAL A 279 -15.41 -13.57 5.91
CA VAL A 279 -15.27 -12.10 5.68
C VAL A 279 -13.88 -11.69 5.15
N LEU A 280 -12.96 -12.64 4.90
CA LEU A 280 -11.57 -12.28 4.53
C LEU A 280 -11.22 -12.35 3.03
N SER A 281 -12.17 -12.69 2.14
CA SER A 281 -11.85 -12.93 0.71
C SER A 281 -12.29 -11.85 -0.29
N SER A 282 -12.56 -10.62 0.15
CA SER A 282 -12.80 -9.50 -0.79
C SER A 282 -12.20 -8.18 -0.33
N MET A 283 -10.92 -8.17 0.05
CA MET A 283 -10.16 -6.92 0.22
C MET A 283 -9.40 -6.55 -1.06
N VAL A 284 -10.10 -6.48 -2.19
CA VAL A 284 -9.59 -5.84 -3.40
C VAL A 284 -9.90 -4.35 -3.25
N GLY A 285 -8.90 -3.52 -2.96
CA GLY A 285 -9.03 -2.06 -2.98
C GLY A 285 -8.60 -1.31 -1.71
N ILE A 286 -8.32 -1.99 -0.59
CA ILE A 286 -7.81 -1.30 0.61
C ILE A 286 -6.29 -1.15 0.52
N PRO A 287 -5.73 0.06 0.59
CA PRO A 287 -4.30 0.32 0.66
C PRO A 287 -3.60 -0.52 1.71
N PRO A 288 -2.35 -0.94 1.45
CA PRO A 288 -1.53 -1.62 2.44
C PRO A 288 -1.44 -0.90 3.80
N PHE A 289 -1.47 0.44 3.88
CA PHE A 289 -1.45 1.15 5.17
C PHE A 289 -2.80 1.07 5.92
N LEU A 290 -3.94 1.14 5.23
CA LEU A 290 -5.25 0.93 5.84
C LEU A 290 -5.43 -0.55 6.22
N ALA A 291 -4.96 -1.46 5.38
CA ALA A 291 -4.89 -2.88 5.69
C ALA A 291 -3.93 -3.15 6.86
N LEU A 292 -2.83 -2.41 7.01
CA LEU A 292 -1.93 -2.46 8.17
C LEU A 292 -2.61 -1.88 9.41
N ILE A 293 -3.31 -0.74 9.33
CA ILE A 293 -4.08 -0.19 10.44
C ILE A 293 -5.18 -1.17 10.87
N TYR A 294 -5.91 -1.76 9.93
CA TYR A 294 -6.93 -2.77 10.20
C TYR A 294 -6.32 -4.07 10.76
N LYS A 295 -5.22 -4.56 10.18
CA LYS A 295 -4.55 -5.80 10.65
C LYS A 295 -3.88 -5.61 12.00
N VAL A 296 -3.21 -4.48 12.23
CA VAL A 296 -2.62 -4.12 13.54
C VAL A 296 -3.73 -3.97 14.56
N LYS A 297 -4.86 -3.33 14.24
CA LYS A 297 -6.03 -3.24 15.14
C LYS A 297 -6.66 -4.61 15.44
N ILE A 298 -6.85 -5.47 14.44
CA ILE A 298 -7.36 -6.84 14.63
C ILE A 298 -6.38 -7.67 15.46
N PHE A 299 -5.08 -7.53 15.21
CA PHE A 299 -4.03 -8.19 15.97
C PHE A 299 -3.98 -7.70 17.43
N LEU A 300 -4.09 -6.39 17.66
CA LEU A 300 -4.20 -5.78 18.99
C LEU A 300 -5.44 -6.27 19.75
N LEU A 301 -6.59 -6.32 19.09
CA LEU A 301 -7.83 -6.85 19.67
C LEU A 301 -7.69 -8.33 20.04
N LYS A 302 -7.07 -9.14 19.19
CA LYS A 302 -6.78 -10.56 19.47
C LYS A 302 -5.86 -10.73 20.68
N ILE A 303 -4.82 -9.90 20.81
CA ILE A 303 -3.92 -9.92 21.97
C ILE A 303 -4.65 -9.52 23.25
N GLN A 304 -5.46 -8.45 23.22
CA GLN A 304 -6.27 -8.02 24.38
C GLN A 304 -7.27 -9.10 24.81
N THR A 305 -7.95 -9.76 23.87
CA THR A 305 -8.86 -10.87 24.21
C THR A 305 -8.15 -12.11 24.75
N THR A 306 -6.89 -12.33 24.37
CA THR A 306 -6.08 -13.45 24.89
C THR A 306 -5.55 -13.13 26.29
N PHE A 307 -5.24 -11.87 26.57
CA PHE A 307 -4.80 -11.41 27.89
C PHE A 307 -5.94 -11.45 28.92
N ASN A 308 -7.13 -10.95 28.57
CA ASN A 308 -8.30 -10.94 29.46
C ASN A 308 -8.92 -12.33 29.72
N ARG A 309 -8.50 -13.37 28.99
CA ARG A 309 -8.92 -14.76 29.25
C ARG A 309 -8.00 -15.50 30.21
N ASN A 310 -6.83 -14.94 30.51
CA ASN A 310 -5.79 -15.58 31.34
C ASN A 310 -5.58 -14.84 32.69
N THR A 311 -6.55 -14.04 33.11
CA THR A 311 -6.67 -13.36 34.41
C THR A 311 -8.04 -13.68 34.99
#